data_AF-A0A7C3C553-F1
#
_entry.id   AF-A0A7C3C553-F1
#
_cell.length_a   1.000
_cell.length_b   1.000
_cell.length_c   1.000
_cell.angle_alpha   90.00
_cell.angle_beta   90.00
_cell.angle_gamma   90.00
#
_symmetry.space_group_name_H-M   'P 1'
#
loop_
_entity.id
_entity.type
_entity.pdbx_description
1 polymer ?
#
loop_
_entity_poly.entity_id
_entity_poly.type
_entity_poly.pdbx_seq_one_letter_code
_entity_poly.pdbx_strand_id
1 'polypeptide(L)'
;MVVTRPGFGSAEDETLFQLDLPFLEGAVVIGYRKAAELLLHRLANTGLRLSHSEPATCISRQLGAAAALLERYDEAKEHYIEAINVCTDMRFRPELALSRLGLAELLLDHYPDEKSEALEHLDFAIKEFREMKMQPSLERALRRKDILKA
;
A
#
# COMPACT_ATOMS: atom_id res chain seq x y z
N MET A 1 20.96 6.46 5.55
CA MET A 1 19.81 5.65 6.02
C MET A 1 18.78 6.59 6.62
N VAL A 2 17.49 6.41 6.34
CA VAL A 2 16.41 7.29 6.85
C VAL A 2 16.49 7.49 8.37
N VAL A 3 16.70 6.41 9.12
CA VAL A 3 16.83 6.42 10.59
C VAL A 3 18.06 7.16 11.13
N THR A 4 19.06 7.46 10.29
CA THR A 4 20.27 8.21 10.66
C THR A 4 20.32 9.58 9.98
N ARG A 5 19.24 10.01 9.31
CA ARG A 5 19.20 11.32 8.64
C ARG A 5 19.04 12.42 9.70
N PRO A 6 19.99 13.36 9.80
CA PRO A 6 19.86 14.50 10.72
C PRO A 6 18.59 15.29 10.41
N GLY A 7 17.89 15.73 11.46
CA GLY A 7 16.69 16.57 11.32
C GLY A 7 15.49 15.90 10.64
N PHE A 8 15.45 14.56 10.52
CA PHE A 8 14.38 13.86 9.80
C PHE A 8 12.98 14.32 10.23
N GLY A 9 12.19 14.80 9.26
CA GLY A 9 10.81 15.25 9.51
C GLY A 9 10.69 16.65 10.12
N SER A 10 11.80 17.35 10.38
CA SER A 10 11.81 18.75 10.78
C SER A 10 11.69 19.69 9.57
N ALA A 11 11.53 20.99 9.83
CA ALA A 11 11.55 22.03 8.79
C ALA A 11 12.93 22.19 8.12
N GLU A 12 14.02 21.82 8.80
CA GLU A 12 15.38 21.76 8.24
C GLU A 12 15.55 20.54 7.31
N ASP A 13 14.58 19.65 7.38
CA ASP A 13 14.31 18.47 6.58
C ASP A 13 14.12 18.66 5.06
N GLU A 14 15.07 19.26 4.33
CA GLU A 14 14.91 19.61 2.91
C GLU A 14 14.96 18.43 1.92
N THR A 15 15.04 17.18 2.38
CA THR A 15 15.08 16.04 1.46
C THR A 15 13.77 15.90 0.68
N LEU A 16 13.88 15.77 -0.64
CA LEU A 16 12.75 15.58 -1.54
C LEU A 16 11.94 14.34 -1.16
N PHE A 17 10.63 14.49 -1.01
CA PHE A 17 9.70 13.38 -0.73
C PHE A 17 9.79 12.24 -1.76
N GLN A 18 10.18 12.55 -3.00
CA GLN A 18 10.42 11.56 -4.05
C GLN A 18 11.48 10.52 -3.68
N LEU A 19 12.47 10.90 -2.85
CA LEU A 19 13.51 9.97 -2.39
C LEU A 19 13.02 9.08 -1.24
N ASP A 20 12.05 9.54 -0.46
CA ASP A 20 11.56 8.85 0.73
C ASP A 20 10.60 7.69 0.39
N LEU A 21 9.88 7.77 -0.74
CA LEU A 21 8.88 6.76 -1.11
C LEU A 21 9.48 5.37 -1.43
N PRO A 22 10.57 5.22 -2.21
CA PRO A 22 11.21 3.92 -2.40
C PRO A 22 11.76 3.35 -1.09
N PHE A 23 12.20 4.20 -0.15
CA PHE A 23 12.61 3.73 1.17
C PHE A 23 11.43 3.23 2.01
N LEU A 24 10.23 3.81 1.85
CA LEU A 24 9.02 3.32 2.54
C LEU A 24 8.66 1.94 2.01
N GLU A 25 8.60 1.78 0.70
CA GLU A 25 8.32 0.50 0.06
C GLU A 25 9.34 -0.56 0.47
N GLY A 26 10.64 -0.23 0.42
CA GLY A 26 11.71 -1.11 0.88
C GLY A 26 11.59 -1.48 2.35
N ALA A 27 11.29 -0.51 3.23
CA ALA A 27 11.08 -0.75 4.66
C ALA A 27 9.90 -1.68 4.91
N VAL A 28 8.80 -1.54 4.15
CA VAL A 28 7.65 -2.44 4.25
C VAL A 28 8.02 -3.86 3.84
N VAL A 29 8.68 -4.02 2.68
CA VAL A 29 9.07 -5.33 2.13
C VAL A 29 9.98 -6.12 3.09
N ILE A 30 10.92 -5.45 3.76
CA ILE A 30 11.84 -6.12 4.69
C ILE A 30 11.34 -6.13 6.15
N GLY A 31 10.17 -5.56 6.43
CA GLY A 31 9.60 -5.48 7.78
C GLY A 31 10.30 -4.50 8.73
N TYR A 32 10.99 -3.48 8.21
CA TYR A 32 11.72 -2.52 9.04
C TYR A 32 10.78 -1.44 9.64
N ARG A 33 10.10 -1.81 10.73
CA ARG A 33 9.10 -0.99 11.43
C ARG A 33 9.54 0.44 11.71
N LYS A 34 10.72 0.65 12.32
CA LYS A 34 11.18 2.00 12.68
C LYS A 34 11.32 2.93 11.47
N ALA A 35 11.81 2.42 10.33
CA ALA A 35 11.91 3.21 9.12
C ALA A 35 10.52 3.47 8.51
N ALA A 36 9.65 2.45 8.49
CA ALA A 36 8.28 2.58 8.00
C ALA A 36 7.47 3.62 8.80
N GLU A 37 7.60 3.65 10.13
CA GLU A 37 6.92 4.62 11.00
C GLU A 37 7.36 6.06 10.68
N LEU A 38 8.66 6.32 10.66
CA LEU A 38 9.19 7.65 10.32
C LEU A 38 8.71 8.13 8.94
N LEU A 39 8.76 7.24 7.95
CA LEU A 39 8.37 7.57 6.57
C LEU A 39 6.86 7.73 6.40
N LEU A 40 6.05 6.91 7.08
CA LEU A 40 4.59 7.06 7.12
C LEU A 40 4.23 8.46 7.64
N HIS A 41 4.79 8.87 8.78
CA HIS A 41 4.53 10.20 9.34
C HIS A 41 4.95 11.33 8.41
N ARG A 42 6.11 11.19 7.75
CA ARG A 42 6.60 12.21 6.81
C ARG A 42 5.73 12.32 5.55
N LEU A 43 5.23 11.19 5.03
CA LEU A 43 4.53 11.12 3.75
C LEU A 43 3.02 11.37 3.86
N ALA A 44 2.41 11.11 5.02
CA ALA A 44 0.96 11.24 5.26
C ALA A 44 0.40 12.64 4.97
N ASN A 45 1.19 13.71 5.14
CA ASN A 45 0.74 15.10 5.03
C ASN A 45 1.27 15.83 3.78
N THR A 46 1.77 15.11 2.78
CA THR A 46 2.39 15.73 1.59
C THR A 46 1.38 16.32 0.61
N GLY A 47 0.11 15.90 0.66
CA GLY A 47 -0.91 16.24 -0.34
C GLY A 47 -0.68 15.62 -1.71
N LEU A 48 0.41 14.87 -1.89
CA LEU A 48 0.73 14.17 -3.13
C LEU A 48 -0.08 12.88 -3.23
N ARG A 49 -0.65 12.62 -4.41
CA ARG A 49 -1.44 11.40 -4.68
C ARG A 49 -0.59 10.29 -5.30
N LEU A 50 0.30 10.66 -6.21
CA LEU A 50 1.19 9.76 -6.94
C LEU A 50 2.65 10.12 -6.74
N SER A 51 3.51 9.12 -6.86
CA SER A 51 4.94 9.34 -7.05
C SER A 51 5.21 9.95 -8.43
N HIS A 52 6.17 10.87 -8.49
CA HIS A 52 6.66 11.46 -9.74
C HIS A 52 7.82 10.63 -10.33
N SER A 53 7.94 9.37 -9.93
CA SER A 53 9.01 8.44 -10.34
C SER A 53 8.45 7.39 -11.29
N GLU A 54 9.28 6.82 -12.16
CA GLU A 54 8.94 5.62 -12.92
C GLU A 54 9.42 4.36 -12.18
N PRO A 55 8.56 3.35 -11.92
CA PRO A 55 7.11 3.36 -12.14
C PRO A 55 6.37 4.22 -11.12
N ALA A 56 5.30 4.89 -11.57
CA ALA A 56 4.45 5.70 -10.69
C ALA A 56 3.68 4.80 -9.72
N THR A 57 3.61 5.19 -8.46
CA THR A 57 2.88 4.47 -7.40
C THR A 57 1.90 5.39 -6.68
N CYS A 58 0.81 4.83 -6.15
CA CYS A 58 -0.13 5.56 -5.32
C CYS A 58 0.43 5.67 -3.90
N ILE A 59 0.60 6.91 -3.41
CA ILE A 59 1.18 7.16 -2.09
C ILE A 59 0.29 6.57 -1.00
N SER A 60 -1.03 6.73 -1.10
CA SER A 60 -1.98 6.14 -0.14
C SER A 60 -1.87 4.61 -0.06
N ARG A 61 -1.56 3.92 -1.17
CA ARG A 61 -1.34 2.46 -1.13
C ARG A 61 -0.11 2.10 -0.29
N GLN A 62 0.99 2.84 -0.46
CA GLN A 62 2.23 2.62 0.28
C GLN A 62 2.05 2.97 1.77
N LEU A 63 1.30 4.03 2.08
CA LEU A 63 0.91 4.38 3.44
C LEU A 63 0.06 3.27 4.10
N GLY A 64 -0.91 2.71 3.37
CA GLY A 64 -1.72 1.60 3.87
C GLY A 64 -0.88 0.35 4.19
N ALA A 65 0.08 0.03 3.33
CA ALA A 65 1.00 -1.09 3.59
C ALA A 65 1.92 -0.85 4.80
N ALA A 66 2.37 0.39 4.99
CA ALA A 66 3.17 0.76 6.16
C ALA A 66 2.35 0.76 7.46
N ALA A 67 1.12 1.28 7.44
CA ALA A 67 0.20 1.23 8.57
C ALA A 67 -0.12 -0.23 8.96
N ALA A 68 -0.36 -1.10 7.98
CA ALA A 68 -0.58 -2.54 8.22
C ALA A 68 0.64 -3.22 8.86
N LEU A 69 1.86 -2.93 8.38
CA LEU A 69 3.10 -3.44 8.99
C LEU A 69 3.27 -3.00 10.45
N LEU A 70 2.81 -1.79 10.77
CA LEU A 70 2.82 -1.20 12.10
C LEU A 70 1.60 -1.61 12.96
N GLU A 71 0.78 -2.55 12.48
CA GLU A 71 -0.43 -3.04 13.16
C GLU A 71 -1.48 -1.94 13.42
N ARG A 72 -1.45 -0.86 12.62
CA ARG A 72 -2.42 0.25 12.64
C ARG A 72 -3.52 -0.04 11.62
N TYR A 73 -4.33 -1.05 11.88
CA TYR A 73 -5.22 -1.65 10.87
C TYR A 73 -6.33 -0.70 10.39
N ASP A 74 -6.95 0.08 11.27
CA ASP A 74 -8.00 1.03 10.88
C ASP A 74 -7.46 2.12 9.94
N GLU A 75 -6.28 2.66 10.26
CA GLU A 75 -5.58 3.62 9.41
C GLU A 75 -5.12 2.99 8.08
N ALA A 76 -4.66 1.73 8.12
CA ALA A 76 -4.32 1.00 6.90
C ALA A 76 -5.53 0.88 5.97
N LYS A 77 -6.71 0.56 6.53
CA LYS A 77 -7.96 0.47 5.81
C LYS A 77 -8.34 1.81 5.17
N GLU A 78 -8.28 2.91 5.93
CA GLU A 78 -8.53 4.27 5.42
C GLU A 78 -7.61 4.62 4.25
N HIS A 79 -6.31 4.35 4.39
CA HIS A 79 -5.33 4.59 3.32
C HIS A 79 -5.58 3.74 2.07
N TYR A 80 -5.97 2.47 2.20
CA TYR A 80 -6.31 1.64 1.05
C TYR A 80 -7.60 2.12 0.35
N ILE A 81 -8.62 2.52 1.11
CA ILE A 81 -9.86 3.10 0.54
C ILE A 81 -9.53 4.38 -0.25
N GLU A 82 -8.69 5.26 0.32
CA GLU A 82 -8.24 6.46 -0.37
C GLU A 82 -7.46 6.12 -1.65
N ALA A 83 -6.57 5.11 -1.61
CA ALA A 83 -5.84 4.66 -2.79
C ALA A 83 -6.78 4.14 -3.89
N ILE A 84 -7.82 3.40 -3.52
CA ILE A 84 -8.85 2.90 -4.44
C ILE A 84 -9.59 4.07 -5.10
N ASN A 85 -9.98 5.09 -4.33
CA ASN A 85 -10.67 6.27 -4.86
C ASN A 85 -9.80 7.01 -5.88
N VAL A 86 -8.57 7.37 -5.47
CA VAL A 86 -7.60 8.06 -6.34
C VAL A 86 -7.34 7.26 -7.62
N CYS A 87 -7.07 5.97 -7.51
CA CYS A 87 -6.74 5.14 -8.68
C CYS A 87 -7.96 4.87 -9.57
N THR A 88 -9.18 4.91 -9.02
CA THR A 88 -10.42 4.83 -9.80
C THR A 88 -10.60 6.12 -10.62
N ASP A 89 -10.49 7.29 -9.99
CA ASP A 89 -10.65 8.58 -10.65
C ASP A 89 -9.62 8.79 -11.75
N MET A 90 -8.36 8.41 -11.49
CA MET A 90 -7.27 8.50 -12.47
C MET A 90 -7.28 7.38 -13.51
N ARG A 91 -8.15 6.37 -13.37
CA ARG A 91 -8.16 5.14 -14.18
C ARG A 91 -6.81 4.42 -14.17
N PHE A 92 -6.09 4.46 -13.04
CA PHE A 92 -4.78 3.87 -12.89
C PHE A 92 -4.88 2.38 -12.54
N ARG A 93 -5.13 1.55 -13.56
CA ARG A 93 -5.49 0.12 -13.40
C ARG A 93 -4.51 -0.71 -12.53
N PRO A 94 -3.18 -0.67 -12.72
CA PRO A 94 -2.26 -1.47 -11.91
C PRO A 94 -2.35 -1.13 -10.43
N GLU A 95 -2.32 0.15 -10.08
CA GLU A 95 -2.37 0.62 -8.70
C GLU A 95 -3.75 0.41 -8.06
N LEU A 96 -4.84 0.47 -8.83
CA LEU A 96 -6.18 0.10 -8.36
C LEU A 96 -6.22 -1.38 -7.96
N ALA A 97 -5.71 -2.28 -8.80
CA ALA A 97 -5.67 -3.71 -8.52
C ALA A 97 -4.78 -4.05 -7.31
N LEU A 98 -3.60 -3.41 -7.20
CA LEU A 98 -2.71 -3.55 -6.05
C LEU A 98 -3.32 -3.02 -4.76
N SER A 99 -4.03 -1.89 -4.80
CA SER A 99 -4.71 -1.31 -3.64
C SER A 99 -5.86 -2.19 -3.15
N ARG A 100 -6.65 -2.74 -4.08
CA ARG A 100 -7.71 -3.71 -3.75
C ARG A 100 -7.15 -5.02 -3.18
N LEU A 101 -6.01 -5.51 -3.69
CA LEU A 101 -5.35 -6.67 -3.09
C LEU A 101 -4.90 -6.36 -1.65
N GLY A 102 -4.27 -5.20 -1.41
CA GLY A 102 -3.85 -4.79 -0.07
C GLY A 102 -5.02 -4.71 0.92
N LEU A 103 -6.13 -4.09 0.51
CA LEU A 103 -7.36 -4.04 1.32
C LEU A 103 -7.93 -5.44 1.58
N ALA A 104 -8.04 -6.28 0.53
CA ALA A 104 -8.55 -7.64 0.69
C ALA A 104 -7.74 -8.44 1.72
N GLU A 105 -6.41 -8.37 1.66
CA GLU A 105 -5.54 -9.07 2.62
C GLU A 105 -5.74 -8.54 4.05
N LEU A 106 -5.80 -7.22 4.23
CA LEU A 106 -6.06 -6.60 5.52
C LEU A 106 -7.41 -7.06 6.11
N LEU A 107 -8.47 -7.04 5.30
CA LEU A 107 -9.81 -7.46 5.73
C LEU A 107 -9.87 -8.94 6.10
N LEU A 108 -9.25 -9.82 5.30
CA LEU A 108 -9.21 -11.25 5.59
C LEU A 108 -8.44 -11.57 6.87
N ASP A 109 -7.36 -10.86 7.14
CA ASP A 109 -6.47 -11.14 8.27
C ASP A 109 -6.99 -10.51 9.59
N HIS A 110 -7.73 -9.39 9.53
CA HIS A 110 -8.08 -8.59 10.73
C HIS A 110 -9.56 -8.23 10.90
N TYR A 111 -10.42 -8.38 9.88
CA TYR A 111 -11.83 -7.98 9.92
C TYR A 111 -12.75 -9.15 9.51
N PRO A 112 -12.99 -10.13 10.41
CA PRO A 112 -13.72 -11.35 10.08
C PRO A 112 -15.15 -11.10 9.59
N ASP A 113 -15.78 -10.04 10.08
CA ASP A 113 -17.14 -9.64 9.68
C ASP A 113 -17.20 -9.06 8.26
N GLU A 114 -16.07 -8.63 7.71
CA GLU A 114 -15.95 -8.00 6.38
C GLU A 114 -15.41 -8.97 5.32
N LYS A 115 -15.40 -10.28 5.61
CA LYS A 115 -14.88 -11.31 4.71
C LYS A 115 -15.52 -11.28 3.32
N SER A 116 -16.81 -10.97 3.22
CA SER A 116 -17.51 -10.88 1.92
C SER A 116 -16.94 -9.76 1.05
N GLU A 117 -16.74 -8.57 1.63
CA GLU A 117 -16.14 -7.42 0.96
C GLU A 117 -14.70 -7.72 0.54
N ALA A 118 -13.94 -8.38 1.42
CA ALA A 118 -12.59 -8.80 1.11
C ALA A 118 -12.50 -9.71 -0.12
N LEU A 119 -13.46 -10.64 -0.27
CA LEU A 119 -13.54 -11.53 -1.44
C LEU A 119 -13.86 -10.77 -2.74
N GLU A 120 -14.72 -9.76 -2.69
CA GLU A 120 -15.02 -8.91 -3.86
C GLU A 120 -13.79 -8.15 -4.34
N HIS A 121 -13.02 -7.57 -3.42
CA HIS A 121 -11.75 -6.92 -3.73
C HIS A 121 -10.73 -7.90 -4.30
N LEU A 122 -10.64 -9.11 -3.73
CA LEU A 122 -9.71 -10.13 -4.17
C LEU A 122 -10.05 -10.63 -5.59
N ASP A 123 -11.32 -10.89 -5.88
CA ASP A 123 -11.77 -11.34 -7.20
C ASP A 123 -11.55 -10.27 -8.28
N PHE A 124 -11.81 -9.01 -7.95
CA PHE A 124 -11.47 -7.89 -8.84
C PHE A 124 -9.96 -7.87 -9.14
N ALA A 125 -9.11 -7.94 -8.11
CA ALA A 125 -7.66 -7.86 -8.28
C ALA A 125 -7.12 -9.04 -9.11
N ILE A 126 -7.60 -10.26 -8.88
CA ILE A 126 -7.24 -11.45 -9.66
C ILE A 126 -7.56 -11.26 -11.15
N LYS A 127 -8.75 -10.76 -11.47
CA LYS A 127 -9.16 -10.50 -12.85
C LYS A 127 -8.21 -9.49 -13.52
N GLU A 128 -8.00 -8.34 -12.87
CA GLU A 128 -7.15 -7.28 -13.40
C GLU A 128 -5.69 -7.74 -13.57
N PHE A 129 -5.10 -8.44 -12.59
CA PHE A 129 -3.72 -8.96 -12.71
C PHE A 129 -3.58 -9.96 -13.85
N ARG A 130 -4.60 -10.80 -14.09
CA ARG A 130 -4.60 -11.73 -15.23
C ARG A 130 -4.65 -10.99 -16.57
N GLU A 131 -5.53 -10.00 -16.70
CA GLU A 131 -5.64 -9.20 -17.92
C GLU A 131 -4.37 -8.39 -18.22
N MET A 132 -3.73 -7.85 -17.18
CA MET A 132 -2.49 -7.08 -17.28
C MET A 132 -1.21 -7.95 -17.27
N LYS A 133 -1.33 -9.27 -17.16
CA LYS A 133 -0.20 -10.22 -17.08
C LYS A 133 0.78 -9.94 -15.93
N MET A 134 0.27 -9.43 -14.80
CA MET A 134 1.06 -9.13 -13.60
C MET A 134 1.27 -10.40 -12.76
N GLN A 135 2.11 -11.31 -13.26
CA GLN A 135 2.26 -12.66 -12.73
C GLN A 135 2.58 -12.72 -11.21
N PRO A 136 3.54 -11.92 -10.66
CA PRO A 136 3.85 -11.98 -9.24
C PRO A 136 2.66 -11.60 -8.34
N SER A 137 1.90 -10.58 -8.75
CA SER A 137 0.71 -10.12 -8.02
C SER A 137 -0.46 -11.09 -8.16
N LEU A 138 -0.63 -11.69 -9.34
CA LEU A 138 -1.64 -12.72 -9.58
C LEU A 138 -1.41 -13.94 -8.67
N GLU A 139 -0.17 -14.41 -8.56
CA GLU A 139 0.18 -15.54 -7.70
C GLU A 139 -0.05 -15.22 -6.22
N ARG A 140 0.29 -14.00 -5.77
CA ARG A 140 -0.01 -13.55 -4.40
C ARG A 140 -1.51 -13.57 -4.12
N ALA A 141 -2.32 -13.02 -5.03
CA ALA A 141 -3.78 -12.98 -4.86
C ALA A 141 -4.41 -14.39 -4.86
N LEU A 142 -3.93 -15.31 -5.72
CA LEU A 142 -4.42 -16.68 -5.77
C LEU A 142 -4.09 -17.46 -4.48
N ARG A 143 -2.88 -17.28 -3.92
CA ARG A 143 -2.51 -17.90 -2.63
C ARG A 143 -3.48 -17.53 -1.51
N ARG A 144 -3.91 -16.27 -1.45
CA ARG A 144 -4.90 -15.81 -0.47
C ARG A 144 -6.25 -16.52 -0.64
N LYS A 145 -6.67 -16.74 -1.89
CA LYS A 145 -7.92 -17.45 -2.19
C LYS A 145 -7.85 -18.94 -1.83
N ASP A 146 -6.70 -19.58 -2.01
CA ASP A 146 -6.52 -21.00 -1.68
C ASP A 146 -6.48 -21.24 -0.17
N ILE A 147 -5.87 -20.33 0.62
CA ILE A 147 -5.90 -20.37 2.09
C ILE A 147 -7.33 -20.36 2.63
N LEU A 148 -8.27 -19.67 1.96
CA LEU A 148 -9.67 -19.61 2.38
C LEU A 148 -10.49 -20.87 2.06
N LYS A 149 -9.97 -21.76 1.21
CA LYS A 149 -10.63 -23.02 0.83
C LYS A 149 -10.14 -24.23 1.63
N ALA A 150 -8.99 -24.10 2.29
CA ALA A 150 -8.41 -25.11 3.17
C ALA A 150 -9.07 -25.05 4.56
#